data_AF-L0NML5-F1
#
_entry.id   AF-L0NML5-F1
#
_cell.length_a   1.000
_cell.length_b   1.000
_cell.length_c   1.000
_cell.angle_alpha   90.00
_cell.angle_beta   90.00
_cell.angle_gamma   90.00
#
_symmetry.space_group_name_H-M   'P 1'
#
loop_
_entity.id
_entity.type
_entity.pdbx_description
1 polymer ?
#
loop_
_entity_poly.entity_id
_entity_poly.type
_entity_poly.pdbx_seq_one_letter_code
_entity_poly.pdbx_strand_id
1 'polypeptide(L)'
;MEEKNTTPLRQRMIEDMNIRGLCEKTQKAHTRNLKHFASFLGRPPDTATPEDLRSYQLRMTVEGVTASTFNVRIISLRFFFGITCGRDEMKRFMQFHRNPRKWMCRKLFGSPAGLDLPVMPVGWQGICGVIEFKGAHFPKSVILHAVFFYLRYAVSYRDLEEILAERGVTVDHATLNRWVVKFAPQIAVRAQAKKQPTASSWRMDETYIKVKGRWTYLYRAVDRDGQTLDFMLSERRDLAVARRFFRRAISGNGVPERVVIDKSGANLAGLQAVNAILKFTGSGRTIEVRQVKYLNNILEQDHRFVKRITGPMMGFKAFHSAEATIAGIEAAHMIRKGQIPANGANAFETFAALAA
;
A
#
# COMPACT_ATOMS: atom_id res chain seq x y z
N MET A 1 20.41 7.93 -44.07
CA MET A 1 20.08 7.79 -42.64
C MET A 1 19.55 9.14 -42.21
N GLU A 2 18.23 9.36 -42.30
CA GLU A 2 17.62 10.68 -42.10
C GLU A 2 17.70 11.11 -40.64
N GLU A 3 18.50 12.13 -40.37
CA GLU A 3 18.49 12.92 -39.14
C GLU A 3 17.10 13.54 -38.97
N LYS A 4 16.29 13.01 -38.06
CA LYS A 4 14.98 13.59 -37.74
C LYS A 4 15.20 14.97 -37.09
N ASN A 5 15.07 16.03 -37.89
CA ASN A 5 15.01 17.42 -37.45
C ASN A 5 14.11 17.56 -36.21
N THR A 6 14.73 17.66 -35.05
CA THR A 6 14.04 17.86 -33.77
C THR A 6 13.79 19.35 -33.62
N THR A 7 12.54 19.76 -33.41
CA THR A 7 12.19 21.18 -33.27
C THR A 7 12.91 21.79 -32.05
N PRO A 8 13.28 23.09 -32.07
CA PRO A 8 13.94 23.74 -30.93
C PRO A 8 13.16 23.60 -29.62
N LEU A 9 11.83 23.67 -29.70
CA LEU A 9 10.93 23.48 -28.57
C LEU A 9 10.97 22.05 -28.01
N ARG A 10 11.09 21.04 -28.89
CA ARG A 10 11.22 19.64 -28.49
C ARG A 10 12.58 19.38 -27.86
N GLN A 11 13.64 19.98 -28.40
CA GLN A 11 15.00 19.88 -27.86
C GLN A 11 15.06 20.46 -26.44
N ARG A 12 14.56 21.68 -26.25
CA ARG A 12 14.48 22.34 -24.93
C ARG A 12 13.74 21.49 -23.91
N MET A 13 12.61 20.89 -24.29
CA MET A 13 11.86 20.01 -23.40
C MET A 13 12.67 18.76 -23.00
N ILE A 14 13.41 18.16 -23.93
CA ILE A 14 14.26 17.00 -23.64
C ILE A 14 15.36 17.39 -22.64
N GLU A 15 15.98 18.55 -22.83
CA GLU A 15 16.97 19.10 -21.90
C GLU A 15 16.37 19.34 -20.50
N ASP A 16 15.19 19.95 -20.41
CA ASP A 16 14.49 20.15 -19.12
C ASP A 16 14.19 18.83 -18.40
N MET A 17 13.83 17.80 -19.15
CA MET A 17 13.59 16.46 -18.61
C MET A 17 14.89 15.80 -18.14
N ASN A 18 16.00 16.00 -18.86
CA ASN A 18 17.33 15.50 -18.50
C ASN A 18 17.87 16.18 -17.25
N ILE A 19 17.79 17.52 -17.17
CA ILE A 19 18.22 18.31 -15.99
C ILE A 19 17.52 17.82 -14.72
N ARG A 20 16.25 17.40 -14.85
CA ARG A 20 15.44 16.89 -13.74
C ARG A 20 15.56 15.39 -13.48
N GLY A 21 16.42 14.69 -14.23
CA GLY A 21 16.70 13.27 -14.05
C GLY A 21 15.52 12.35 -14.42
N LEU A 22 14.67 12.73 -15.37
CA LEU A 22 13.57 11.86 -15.81
C LEU A 22 14.11 10.65 -16.59
N CYS A 23 13.64 9.46 -16.25
CA CYS A 23 14.05 8.26 -16.99
C CYS A 23 13.53 8.27 -18.44
N GLU A 24 14.27 7.64 -19.36
CA GLU A 24 14.01 7.67 -20.80
C GLU A 24 12.57 7.26 -21.18
N LYS A 25 12.00 6.27 -20.47
CA LYS A 25 10.60 5.86 -20.65
C LYS A 25 9.61 7.00 -20.39
N THR A 26 9.88 7.79 -19.35
CA THR A 26 9.05 8.95 -19.00
C THR A 26 9.23 10.06 -20.03
N GLN A 27 10.45 10.30 -20.50
CA GLN A 27 10.72 11.28 -21.55
C GLN A 27 9.97 10.96 -22.86
N LYS A 28 10.00 9.69 -23.29
CA LYS A 28 9.24 9.20 -24.45
C LYS A 28 7.74 9.38 -24.27
N ALA A 29 7.21 9.10 -23.07
CA ALA A 29 5.79 9.29 -22.78
C ALA A 29 5.36 10.77 -22.84
N HIS A 30 6.14 11.67 -22.25
CA HIS A 30 5.90 13.10 -22.28
C HIS A 30 5.92 13.66 -23.71
N THR A 31 6.94 13.28 -24.49
CA THR A 31 7.07 13.67 -25.90
C THR A 31 5.88 13.18 -26.73
N ARG A 32 5.46 11.92 -26.54
CA ARG A 32 4.30 11.35 -27.25
C ARG A 32 3.00 12.06 -26.90
N ASN A 33 2.77 12.36 -25.63
CA ASN A 33 1.56 13.04 -25.18
C ASN A 33 1.46 14.47 -25.72
N LEU A 34 2.57 15.20 -25.80
CA LEU A 34 2.60 16.50 -26.44
C LEU A 34 2.42 16.42 -27.95
N LYS A 35 2.92 15.37 -28.60
CA LYS A 35 2.61 15.13 -30.01
C LYS A 35 1.10 15.00 -30.23
N HIS A 36 0.40 14.23 -29.39
CA HIS A 36 -1.07 14.12 -29.46
C HIS A 36 -1.78 15.46 -29.24
N PHE A 37 -1.29 16.28 -28.30
CA PHE A 37 -1.86 17.60 -28.05
C PHE A 37 -1.60 18.57 -29.20
N ALA A 38 -0.37 18.60 -29.75
CA ALA A 38 -0.04 19.40 -30.92
C ALA A 38 -0.87 18.99 -32.15
N SER A 39 -1.10 17.69 -32.34
CA SER A 39 -2.00 17.18 -33.38
C SER A 39 -3.46 17.59 -33.16
N PHE A 40 -3.92 17.76 -31.92
CA PHE A 40 -5.25 18.31 -31.65
C PHE A 40 -5.34 19.80 -31.98
N LEU A 41 -4.29 20.57 -31.67
CA LEU A 41 -4.28 22.01 -31.91
C LEU A 41 -4.04 22.38 -33.39
N GLY A 42 -3.34 21.53 -34.14
CA GLY A 42 -2.89 21.85 -35.51
C GLY A 42 -1.79 22.92 -35.55
N ARG A 43 -1.26 23.34 -34.41
CA ARG A 43 -0.23 24.39 -34.25
C ARG A 43 0.74 24.06 -33.09
N PRO A 44 1.88 24.77 -32.96
CA PRO A 44 2.83 24.55 -31.88
C PRO A 44 2.17 24.61 -30.49
N PRO A 45 2.44 23.63 -29.60
CA PRO A 45 1.69 23.48 -28.35
C PRO A 45 1.93 24.61 -27.33
N ASP A 46 3.03 25.34 -27.42
CA ASP A 46 3.35 26.52 -26.62
C ASP A 46 2.38 27.69 -26.84
N THR A 47 1.74 27.76 -28.03
CA THR A 47 0.75 28.79 -28.39
C THR A 47 -0.64 28.56 -27.80
N ALA A 48 -0.85 27.47 -27.05
CA ALA A 48 -2.16 27.13 -26.52
C ALA A 48 -2.70 28.17 -25.51
N THR A 49 -4.00 28.39 -25.59
CA THR A 49 -4.78 29.22 -24.65
C THR A 49 -5.43 28.37 -23.56
N PRO A 50 -5.97 28.98 -22.48
CA PRO A 50 -6.76 28.26 -21.49
C PRO A 50 -7.98 27.52 -22.10
N GLU A 51 -8.59 28.11 -23.13
CA GLU A 51 -9.75 27.53 -23.80
C GLU A 51 -9.37 26.32 -24.67
N ASP A 52 -8.18 26.34 -25.26
CA ASP A 52 -7.63 25.17 -25.96
C ASP A 52 -7.39 24.00 -25.01
N LEU A 53 -6.89 24.26 -23.79
CA LEU A 53 -6.72 23.25 -22.75
C LEU A 53 -8.07 22.69 -22.27
N ARG A 54 -9.09 23.55 -22.14
CA ARG A 54 -10.46 23.14 -21.81
C ARG A 54 -11.04 22.25 -22.92
N SER A 55 -10.90 22.66 -24.17
CA SER A 55 -11.39 21.94 -25.35
C SER A 55 -10.71 20.59 -25.52
N TYR A 56 -9.40 20.50 -25.29
CA TYR A 56 -8.67 19.24 -25.33
C TYR A 56 -9.13 18.26 -24.24
N GLN A 57 -9.38 18.78 -23.03
CA GLN A 57 -9.91 17.98 -21.93
C GLN A 57 -11.32 17.47 -22.25
N LEU A 58 -12.20 18.33 -22.78
CA LEU A 58 -13.55 17.93 -23.17
C LEU A 58 -13.52 16.85 -24.26
N ARG A 59 -12.66 17.00 -25.28
CA ARG A 59 -12.47 16.01 -26.34
C ARG A 59 -12.07 14.65 -25.76
N MET A 60 -11.09 14.61 -24.86
CA MET A 60 -10.67 13.36 -24.23
C MET A 60 -11.79 12.70 -23.41
N THR A 61 -12.66 13.49 -22.80
CA THR A 61 -13.84 12.97 -22.08
C THR A 61 -14.88 12.39 -23.04
N VAL A 62 -15.19 13.08 -24.14
CA VAL A 62 -16.13 12.61 -25.17
C VAL A 62 -15.63 11.35 -25.87
N GLU A 63 -14.32 11.26 -26.15
CA GLU A 63 -13.67 10.08 -26.74
C GLU A 63 -13.58 8.88 -25.77
N GLY A 64 -14.08 9.00 -24.54
CA GLY A 64 -14.05 7.93 -23.55
C GLY A 64 -12.63 7.56 -23.10
N VAL A 65 -11.66 8.49 -23.20
CA VAL A 65 -10.29 8.24 -22.76
C VAL A 65 -10.30 7.87 -21.28
N THR A 66 -9.65 6.76 -20.93
CA THR A 66 -9.61 6.34 -19.52
C THR A 66 -8.99 7.44 -18.67
N ALA A 67 -9.51 7.68 -17.45
CA ALA A 67 -8.93 8.71 -16.57
C ALA A 67 -7.42 8.52 -16.28
N SER A 68 -6.84 7.33 -16.52
CA SER A 68 -5.38 7.12 -16.38
C SER A 68 -4.64 7.80 -17.52
N THR A 69 -5.05 7.50 -18.76
CA THR A 69 -4.51 8.13 -19.96
C THR A 69 -4.76 9.63 -19.96
N PHE A 70 -5.94 10.06 -19.51
CA PHE A 70 -6.29 11.47 -19.30
C PHE A 70 -5.27 12.14 -18.37
N ASN A 71 -5.09 11.61 -17.16
CA ASN A 71 -4.21 12.20 -16.15
C ASN A 71 -2.75 12.19 -16.58
N VAL A 72 -2.29 11.14 -17.30
CA VAL A 72 -0.94 11.09 -17.87
C VAL A 72 -0.71 12.17 -18.93
N ARG A 73 -1.70 12.43 -19.79
CA ARG A 73 -1.64 13.55 -20.77
C ARG A 73 -1.61 14.90 -20.06
N ILE A 74 -2.42 15.07 -19.01
CA ILE A 74 -2.40 16.28 -18.18
C ILE A 74 -1.07 16.49 -17.47
N ILE A 75 -0.43 15.44 -16.93
CA ILE A 75 0.91 15.54 -16.31
C ILE A 75 1.92 16.05 -17.34
N SER A 76 1.89 15.51 -18.56
CA SER A 76 2.81 15.95 -19.63
C SER A 76 2.59 17.41 -20.03
N LEU A 77 1.33 17.86 -20.12
CA LEU A 77 1.02 19.27 -20.41
C LEU A 77 1.43 20.20 -19.27
N ARG A 78 1.18 19.83 -18.02
CA ARG A 78 1.58 20.62 -16.85
C ARG A 78 3.10 20.78 -16.74
N PHE A 79 3.84 19.72 -17.07
CA PHE A 79 5.30 19.79 -17.17
C PHE A 79 5.72 20.74 -18.28
N PHE A 80 5.17 20.57 -19.48
CA PHE A 80 5.53 21.37 -20.64
C PHE A 80 5.25 22.87 -20.43
N PHE A 81 4.06 23.23 -19.98
CA PHE A 81 3.73 24.64 -19.76
C PHE A 81 4.49 25.21 -18.56
N GLY A 82 4.54 24.51 -17.43
CA GLY A 82 5.16 25.05 -16.23
C GLY A 82 6.69 25.08 -16.26
N ILE A 83 7.31 24.05 -16.82
CA ILE A 83 8.77 23.91 -16.84
C ILE A 83 9.34 24.46 -18.14
N THR A 84 8.90 23.93 -19.28
CA THR A 84 9.51 24.25 -20.58
C THR A 84 9.10 25.61 -21.11
N CYS A 85 7.85 26.02 -20.90
CA CYS A 85 7.35 27.33 -21.34
C CYS A 85 7.42 28.41 -20.27
N GLY A 86 7.68 28.06 -19.00
CA GLY A 86 7.65 28.99 -17.87
C GLY A 86 6.27 29.56 -17.53
N ARG A 87 5.19 28.93 -18.02
CA ARG A 87 3.78 29.33 -17.89
C ARG A 87 3.07 28.56 -16.79
N ASP A 88 3.46 28.82 -15.55
CA ASP A 88 2.93 28.11 -14.38
C ASP A 88 1.43 28.37 -14.14
N GLU A 89 0.93 29.51 -14.59
CA GLU A 89 -0.48 29.89 -14.54
C GLU A 89 -1.38 28.94 -15.33
N MET A 90 -0.85 28.23 -16.34
CA MET A 90 -1.62 27.29 -17.15
C MET A 90 -2.09 26.07 -16.37
N LYS A 91 -1.39 25.74 -15.27
CA LYS A 91 -1.70 24.61 -14.38
C LYS A 91 -3.11 24.70 -13.81
N ARG A 92 -3.69 25.89 -13.62
CA ARG A 92 -5.05 26.04 -13.04
C ARG A 92 -6.18 25.58 -13.98
N PHE A 93 -5.92 25.57 -15.29
CA PHE A 93 -6.91 25.19 -16.31
C PHE A 93 -6.88 23.70 -16.65
N MET A 94 -5.92 22.96 -16.09
CA MET A 94 -5.73 21.52 -16.32
C MET A 94 -6.22 20.73 -15.10
N GLN A 95 -7.40 20.15 -15.23
CA GLN A 95 -8.08 19.37 -14.21
C GLN A 95 -7.69 17.91 -14.30
N PHE A 96 -7.54 17.24 -13.16
CA PHE A 96 -7.41 15.80 -13.12
C PHE A 96 -8.78 15.15 -13.09
N HIS A 97 -8.99 14.12 -13.91
CA HIS A 97 -10.20 13.32 -13.82
C HIS A 97 -10.12 12.38 -12.61
N ARG A 98 -11.09 12.52 -11.71
CA ARG A 98 -11.34 11.58 -10.63
C ARG A 98 -12.16 10.42 -11.17
N ASN A 99 -11.69 9.20 -10.98
CA ASN A 99 -12.49 8.02 -11.31
C ASN A 99 -13.67 7.95 -10.31
N PRO A 100 -14.92 7.68 -10.76
CA PRO A 100 -16.01 7.34 -9.85
C PRO A 100 -15.57 6.18 -8.96
N ARG A 101 -15.90 6.25 -7.66
CA ARG A 101 -15.47 5.27 -6.65
C ARG A 101 -16.04 3.88 -6.95
N LYS A 102 -15.33 3.12 -7.80
CA LYS A 102 -15.14 1.67 -7.65
C LYS A 102 -13.74 1.53 -7.09
N TRP A 103 -13.61 1.01 -5.86
CA TRP A 103 -12.36 0.73 -5.14
C TRP A 103 -11.15 0.62 -6.07
N MET A 104 -10.38 1.71 -6.18
CA MET A 104 -9.46 1.96 -7.29
C MET A 104 -8.01 1.76 -6.86
N CYS A 105 -7.48 0.56 -7.07
CA CYS A 105 -6.05 0.24 -6.95
C CYS A 105 -5.29 0.32 -8.30
N ARG A 106 -5.89 0.83 -9.39
CA ARG A 106 -5.33 0.61 -10.75
C ARG A 106 -4.70 1.79 -11.50
N LYS A 107 -4.68 3.03 -11.00
CA LYS A 107 -4.22 4.20 -11.81
C LYS A 107 -2.91 4.86 -11.36
N LEU A 108 -2.16 4.29 -10.42
CA LEU A 108 -0.82 4.81 -10.04
C LEU A 108 0.36 4.11 -10.76
N PHE A 109 0.13 3.03 -11.52
CA PHE A 109 1.22 2.18 -12.05
C PHE A 109 1.03 1.80 -13.52
N GLY A 110 1.65 2.56 -14.42
CA GLY A 110 1.89 2.11 -15.79
C GLY A 110 3.08 1.15 -15.82
N SER A 111 2.82 -0.13 -16.12
CA SER A 111 3.85 -1.13 -16.39
C SER A 111 4.77 -0.70 -17.54
N PRO A 112 6.10 -0.89 -17.43
CA PRO A 112 6.90 -1.53 -18.47
C PRO A 112 7.11 -2.99 -18.09
N ALA A 113 7.20 -3.83 -19.11
CA ALA A 113 7.63 -5.21 -19.01
C ALA A 113 8.80 -5.39 -18.02
N GLY A 114 8.68 -6.39 -17.13
CA GLY A 114 9.79 -6.88 -16.31
C GLY A 114 9.79 -6.54 -14.81
N LEU A 115 8.71 -5.96 -14.25
CA LEU A 115 8.60 -5.78 -12.80
C LEU A 115 7.22 -6.19 -12.33
N ASP A 116 7.18 -7.24 -11.51
CA ASP A 116 6.03 -7.74 -10.78
C ASP A 116 5.21 -6.57 -10.21
N LEU A 117 4.03 -6.35 -10.79
CA LEU A 117 2.91 -5.73 -10.09
C LEU A 117 2.77 -6.43 -8.73
N PRO A 118 2.23 -5.79 -7.68
CA PRO A 118 1.90 -6.51 -6.47
C PRO A 118 0.80 -7.52 -6.81
N VAL A 119 1.23 -8.71 -7.20
CA VAL A 119 0.50 -9.93 -7.02
C VAL A 119 0.32 -9.94 -5.50
N MET A 120 -0.91 -9.67 -5.04
CA MET A 120 -1.38 -10.25 -3.79
C MET A 120 -0.82 -11.68 -3.77
N PRO A 121 -0.05 -12.11 -2.74
CA PRO A 121 0.58 -13.44 -2.76
C PRO A 121 -0.45 -14.42 -3.28
N VAL A 122 -0.12 -15.29 -4.23
CA VAL A 122 -1.06 -15.96 -5.16
C VAL A 122 -2.33 -16.54 -4.47
N GLY A 123 -2.30 -16.84 -3.17
CA GLY A 123 -3.47 -17.16 -2.33
C GLY A 123 -4.42 -16.03 -1.89
N TRP A 124 -4.22 -14.76 -2.28
CA TRP A 124 -5.00 -13.59 -1.77
C TRP A 124 -5.81 -12.85 -2.84
N GLN A 125 -5.81 -13.34 -4.07
CA GLN A 125 -6.46 -12.69 -5.21
C GLN A 125 -8.00 -12.87 -5.25
N GLY A 126 -8.58 -13.62 -4.31
CA GLY A 126 -10.02 -13.94 -4.24
C GLY A 126 -10.78 -13.49 -2.98
N ILE A 127 -10.19 -12.67 -2.09
CA ILE A 127 -10.72 -12.46 -0.72
C ILE A 127 -11.73 -11.28 -0.64
N CYS A 128 -12.76 -11.28 -1.49
CA CYS A 128 -13.91 -10.36 -1.34
C CYS A 128 -15.26 -11.08 -1.15
N GLY A 129 -15.26 -12.42 -1.02
CA GLY A 129 -16.44 -13.22 -0.70
C GLY A 129 -16.63 -13.46 0.81
N VAL A 130 -17.73 -14.13 1.17
CA VAL A 130 -17.96 -14.73 2.50
C VAL A 130 -16.82 -15.71 2.79
N ILE A 131 -16.27 -15.75 4.02
CA ILE A 131 -15.25 -16.74 4.36
C ILE A 131 -15.94 -18.10 4.43
N GLU A 132 -15.58 -19.00 3.53
CA GLU A 132 -16.16 -20.34 3.47
C GLU A 132 -15.44 -21.30 4.43
N PHE A 133 -16.22 -21.92 5.31
CA PHE A 133 -15.76 -22.94 6.27
C PHE A 133 -16.03 -24.38 5.78
N LYS A 134 -16.44 -24.55 4.52
CA LYS A 134 -16.70 -25.87 3.93
C LYS A 134 -15.46 -26.76 3.98
N GLY A 135 -15.69 -28.05 4.25
CA GLY A 135 -14.64 -29.07 4.33
C GLY A 135 -13.79 -29.05 5.60
N ALA A 136 -14.14 -28.23 6.61
CA ALA A 136 -13.37 -28.18 7.85
C ALA A 136 -13.82 -29.20 8.91
N HIS A 137 -14.95 -29.90 8.72
CA HIS A 137 -15.51 -30.92 9.64
C HIS A 137 -15.77 -30.47 11.09
N PHE A 138 -15.57 -29.20 11.42
CA PHE A 138 -15.83 -28.60 12.73
C PHE A 138 -16.78 -27.40 12.60
N PRO A 139 -17.59 -27.10 13.63
CA PRO A 139 -18.41 -25.89 13.65
C PRO A 139 -17.57 -24.63 13.48
N LYS A 140 -18.10 -23.64 12.76
CA LYS A 140 -17.45 -22.34 12.53
C LYS A 140 -17.00 -21.68 13.84
N SER A 141 -17.81 -21.76 14.89
CA SER A 141 -17.51 -21.18 16.21
C SER A 141 -16.25 -21.79 16.82
N VAL A 142 -16.06 -23.11 16.73
CA VAL A 142 -14.89 -23.83 17.25
C VAL A 142 -13.63 -23.39 16.51
N ILE A 143 -13.69 -23.37 15.18
CA ILE A 143 -12.56 -22.94 14.32
C ILE A 143 -12.14 -21.51 14.66
N LEU A 144 -13.11 -20.60 14.73
CA LEU A 144 -12.83 -19.20 15.02
C LEU A 144 -12.29 -19.00 16.43
N HIS A 145 -12.77 -19.75 17.41
CA HIS A 145 -12.26 -19.68 18.78
C HIS A 145 -10.80 -20.12 18.83
N ALA A 146 -10.48 -21.26 18.22
CA ALA A 146 -9.12 -21.77 18.14
C ALA A 146 -8.17 -20.77 17.43
N VAL A 147 -8.56 -20.28 16.25
CA VAL A 147 -7.77 -19.31 15.49
C VAL A 147 -7.59 -18.01 16.27
N PHE A 148 -8.65 -17.47 16.88
CA PHE A 148 -8.55 -16.26 17.69
C PHE A 148 -7.60 -16.44 18.88
N PHE A 149 -7.73 -17.55 19.62
CA PHE A 149 -6.90 -17.83 20.79
C PHE A 149 -5.42 -17.91 20.42
N TYR A 150 -5.09 -18.66 19.36
CA TYR A 150 -3.71 -18.77 18.89
C TYR A 150 -3.09 -17.43 18.47
N LEU A 151 -3.87 -16.58 17.81
CA LEU A 151 -3.39 -15.28 17.33
C LEU A 151 -3.31 -14.21 18.42
N ARG A 152 -4.12 -14.34 19.47
CA ARG A 152 -4.28 -13.33 20.52
C ARG A 152 -3.41 -13.60 21.74
N TYR A 153 -3.14 -14.86 22.05
CA TYR A 153 -2.42 -15.30 23.25
C TYR A 153 -1.16 -16.07 22.85
N ALA A 154 -0.14 -16.01 23.70
CA ALA A 154 1.15 -16.64 23.44
C ALA A 154 1.12 -18.14 23.80
N VAL A 155 0.30 -18.90 23.07
CA VAL A 155 0.11 -20.35 23.25
C VAL A 155 0.68 -21.12 22.05
N SER A 156 1.19 -22.32 22.28
CA SER A 156 1.62 -23.23 21.22
C SER A 156 0.41 -23.93 20.58
N TYR A 157 0.59 -24.55 19.41
CA TYR A 157 -0.49 -25.35 18.81
C TYR A 157 -0.79 -26.61 19.63
N ARG A 158 0.19 -27.15 20.37
CA ARG A 158 -0.01 -28.30 21.26
C ARG A 158 -0.81 -27.89 22.50
N ASP A 159 -0.45 -26.75 23.09
CA ASP A 159 -1.19 -26.19 24.23
C ASP A 159 -2.66 -25.96 23.83
N LEU A 160 -2.90 -25.44 22.63
CA LEU A 160 -4.26 -25.21 22.14
C LEU A 160 -5.02 -26.50 21.84
N GLU A 161 -4.34 -27.55 21.36
CA GLU A 161 -4.91 -28.90 21.21
C GLU A 161 -5.34 -29.46 22.58
N GLU A 162 -4.50 -29.35 23.61
CA GLU A 162 -4.82 -29.77 24.98
C GLU A 162 -5.99 -28.97 25.57
N ILE A 163 -5.98 -27.63 25.46
CA ILE A 163 -7.06 -26.75 25.94
C ILE A 163 -8.40 -27.07 25.26
N LEU A 164 -8.39 -27.44 23.98
CA LEU A 164 -9.61 -27.83 23.26
C LEU A 164 -10.08 -29.22 23.67
N ALA A 165 -9.16 -30.16 23.92
CA ALA A 165 -9.48 -31.49 24.42
C ALA A 165 -10.14 -31.44 25.81
N GLU A 166 -9.64 -30.59 26.71
CA GLU A 166 -10.27 -30.32 28.04
C GLU A 166 -11.72 -29.82 27.93
N ARG A 167 -12.07 -29.20 26.80
CA ARG A 167 -13.42 -28.72 26.49
C ARG A 167 -14.24 -29.69 25.63
N GLY A 168 -13.78 -30.92 25.46
CA GLY A 168 -14.45 -31.97 24.69
C GLY A 168 -14.30 -31.86 23.17
N VAL A 169 -13.33 -31.08 22.67
CA VAL A 169 -13.04 -30.91 21.24
C VAL A 169 -11.71 -31.57 20.91
N THR A 170 -11.76 -32.78 20.34
CA THR A 170 -10.56 -33.49 19.89
C THR A 170 -10.13 -32.99 18.52
N VAL A 171 -9.00 -32.27 18.45
CA VAL A 171 -8.43 -31.75 17.20
C VAL A 171 -6.91 -31.74 17.26
N ASP A 172 -6.27 -32.30 16.24
CA ASP A 172 -4.81 -32.35 16.14
C ASP A 172 -4.20 -30.96 15.84
N HIS A 173 -3.05 -30.65 16.45
CA HIS A 173 -2.28 -29.41 16.25
C HIS A 173 -2.00 -29.06 14.78
N ALA A 174 -1.80 -30.04 13.87
CA ALA A 174 -1.61 -29.75 12.45
C ALA A 174 -2.90 -29.23 11.80
N THR A 175 -4.07 -29.67 12.28
CA THR A 175 -5.37 -29.12 11.86
C THR A 175 -5.52 -27.66 12.30
N LEU A 176 -5.15 -27.36 13.54
CA LEU A 176 -5.12 -25.98 14.06
C LEU A 176 -4.21 -25.08 13.22
N ASN A 177 -3.02 -25.58 12.85
CA ASN A 177 -2.12 -24.86 11.95
C ASN A 177 -2.76 -24.56 10.60
N ARG A 178 -3.40 -25.56 9.97
CA ARG A 178 -4.10 -25.37 8.69
C ARG A 178 -5.21 -24.31 8.80
N TRP A 179 -5.95 -24.29 9.90
CA TRP A 179 -6.97 -23.25 10.14
C TRP A 179 -6.36 -21.86 10.25
N VAL A 180 -5.30 -21.68 11.03
CA VAL A 180 -4.62 -20.39 11.15
C VAL A 180 -4.10 -19.91 9.79
N VAL A 181 -3.36 -20.76 9.07
CA VAL A 181 -2.82 -20.42 7.75
C VAL A 181 -3.93 -20.07 6.75
N LYS A 182 -5.08 -20.74 6.82
CA LYS A 182 -6.22 -20.50 5.92
C LYS A 182 -7.02 -19.25 6.28
N PHE A 183 -7.39 -19.07 7.55
CA PHE A 183 -8.42 -18.10 7.96
C PHE A 183 -7.86 -16.77 8.47
N ALA A 184 -6.73 -16.78 9.18
CA ALA A 184 -6.08 -15.57 9.69
C ALA A 184 -5.87 -14.48 8.62
N PRO A 185 -5.30 -14.80 7.43
CA PRO A 185 -5.12 -13.81 6.38
C PRO A 185 -6.43 -13.21 5.87
N GLN A 186 -7.47 -14.02 5.69
CA GLN A 186 -8.78 -13.55 5.23
C GLN A 186 -9.43 -12.59 6.23
N ILE A 187 -9.34 -12.92 7.52
CA ILE A 187 -9.84 -12.06 8.60
C ILE A 187 -9.05 -10.75 8.66
N ALA A 188 -7.73 -10.80 8.45
CA ALA A 188 -6.89 -9.60 8.42
C ALA A 188 -7.25 -8.64 7.28
N VAL A 189 -7.61 -9.13 6.09
CA VAL A 189 -8.13 -8.27 5.00
C VAL A 189 -9.38 -7.54 5.46
N ARG A 190 -10.32 -8.25 6.07
CA ARG A 190 -11.58 -7.67 6.53
C ARG A 190 -11.36 -6.67 7.67
N ALA A 191 -10.43 -6.97 8.57
CA ALA A 191 -10.02 -6.06 9.63
C ALA A 191 -9.47 -4.76 9.05
N GLN A 192 -8.56 -4.85 8.06
CA GLN A 192 -8.02 -3.68 7.37
C GLN A 192 -9.11 -2.86 6.65
N ALA A 193 -10.13 -3.51 6.09
CA ALA A 193 -11.23 -2.82 5.42
C ALA A 193 -12.22 -2.15 6.39
N LYS A 194 -12.41 -2.69 7.59
CA LYS A 194 -13.38 -2.20 8.59
C LYS A 194 -12.76 -1.30 9.68
N LYS A 195 -11.43 -1.16 9.72
CA LYS A 195 -10.77 -0.34 10.74
C LYS A 195 -11.18 1.13 10.63
N GLN A 196 -11.18 1.79 11.77
CA GLN A 196 -11.42 3.23 11.85
C GLN A 196 -10.30 4.03 11.16
N PRO A 197 -10.60 5.24 10.64
CA PRO A 197 -9.59 6.13 10.09
C PRO A 197 -8.45 6.41 11.07
N THR A 198 -7.24 6.51 10.54
CA THR A 198 -6.01 6.78 11.31
C THR A 198 -5.57 8.23 11.16
N ALA A 199 -4.82 8.74 12.13
CA ALA A 199 -4.27 10.09 12.08
C ALA A 199 -3.25 10.29 10.91
N SER A 200 -3.06 11.54 10.50
CA SER A 200 -2.16 11.95 9.40
C SER A 200 -0.66 11.94 9.75
N SER A 201 -0.32 11.70 11.02
CA SER A 201 1.06 11.67 11.52
C SER A 201 1.45 10.23 11.84
N TRP A 202 2.40 9.69 11.08
CA TRP A 202 2.75 8.28 11.10
C TRP A 202 4.12 8.06 11.74
N ARG A 203 4.32 6.87 12.31
CA ARG A 203 5.61 6.31 12.70
C ARG A 203 5.79 5.01 11.93
N MET A 204 7.00 4.78 11.44
CA MET A 204 7.31 3.61 10.64
C MET A 204 8.71 3.08 10.98
N ASP A 205 8.80 1.76 11.14
CA ASP A 205 10.04 1.07 11.44
C ASP A 205 9.97 -0.40 10.98
N GLU A 206 11.11 -1.09 11.02
CA GLU A 206 11.20 -2.53 10.84
C GLU A 206 11.53 -3.24 12.15
N THR A 207 10.95 -4.42 12.35
CA THR A 207 11.39 -5.33 13.39
C THR A 207 11.76 -6.70 12.82
N TYR A 208 12.57 -7.45 13.57
CA TYR A 208 13.10 -8.72 13.11
C TYR A 208 12.23 -9.89 13.55
N ILE A 209 11.90 -10.77 12.60
CA ILE A 209 11.20 -12.03 12.85
C ILE A 209 12.01 -13.18 12.24
N LYS A 210 12.16 -14.28 12.97
CA LYS A 210 12.93 -15.44 12.50
C LYS A 210 12.02 -16.38 11.69
N VAL A 211 12.41 -16.68 10.45
CA VAL A 211 11.71 -17.59 9.53
C VAL A 211 12.74 -18.53 8.90
N LYS A 212 12.53 -19.84 8.99
CA LYS A 212 13.46 -20.89 8.53
C LYS A 212 14.89 -20.68 9.03
N GLY A 213 15.02 -20.27 10.30
CA GLY A 213 16.32 -19.99 10.91
C GLY A 213 16.97 -18.66 10.51
N ARG A 214 16.41 -17.92 9.53
CA ARG A 214 16.94 -16.64 9.04
C ARG A 214 16.15 -15.47 9.59
N TRP A 215 16.82 -14.34 9.83
CA TRP A 215 16.16 -13.11 10.19
C TRP A 215 15.49 -12.47 8.97
N THR A 216 14.22 -12.12 9.13
CA THR A 216 13.39 -11.41 8.15
C THR A 216 12.90 -10.10 8.75
N TYR A 217 12.41 -9.20 7.91
CA TYR A 217 12.03 -7.84 8.27
C TYR A 217 10.51 -7.69 8.23
N LEU A 218 9.92 -7.40 9.38
CA LEU A 218 8.52 -7.01 9.50
C LEU A 218 8.45 -5.48 9.52
N TYR A 219 8.12 -4.90 8.36
CA TYR A 219 7.81 -3.49 8.19
C TYR A 219 6.49 -3.19 8.89
N ARG A 220 6.42 -2.11 9.66
CA ARG A 220 5.20 -1.69 10.37
C ARG A 220 5.05 -0.18 10.30
N ALA A 221 3.80 0.25 10.24
CA ALA A 221 3.43 1.63 10.38
C ALA A 221 2.26 1.76 11.36
N VAL A 222 2.37 2.70 12.28
CA VAL A 222 1.30 3.10 13.19
C VAL A 222 1.13 4.61 13.14
N ASP A 223 -0.05 5.12 13.47
CA ASP A 223 -0.24 6.56 13.60
C ASP A 223 0.26 7.09 14.95
N ARG A 224 0.06 8.38 15.20
CA ARG A 224 0.48 9.05 16.44
C ARG A 224 -0.23 8.55 17.69
N ASP A 225 -1.39 7.93 17.53
CA ASP A 225 -2.22 7.40 18.61
C ASP A 225 -1.99 5.89 18.78
N GLY A 226 -1.04 5.32 18.03
CA GLY A 226 -0.65 3.92 18.07
C GLY A 226 -1.57 3.00 17.26
N GLN A 227 -2.49 3.54 16.45
CA GLN A 227 -3.39 2.73 15.62
C GLN A 227 -2.65 2.17 14.40
N THR A 228 -2.95 0.92 14.04
CA THR A 228 -2.21 0.20 12.99
C THR A 228 -2.59 0.72 11.60
N LEU A 229 -1.58 1.17 10.84
CA LEU A 229 -1.74 1.63 9.46
C LEU A 229 -1.58 0.47 8.47
N ASP A 230 -0.44 -0.21 8.53
CA ASP A 230 -0.10 -1.32 7.63
C ASP A 230 1.11 -2.09 8.20
N PHE A 231 1.30 -3.35 7.76
CA PHE A 231 2.43 -4.20 8.13
C PHE A 231 2.82 -5.16 6.99
N MET A 232 4.10 -5.40 6.76
CA MET A 232 4.57 -6.28 5.68
C MET A 232 5.79 -7.10 6.10
N LEU A 233 5.70 -8.42 5.97
CA LEU A 233 6.85 -9.29 6.12
C LEU A 233 7.68 -9.30 4.82
N SER A 234 9.00 -9.27 4.94
CA SER A 234 9.92 -9.31 3.81
C SER A 234 11.21 -10.04 4.19
N GLU A 235 11.73 -10.85 3.28
CA GLU A 235 13.06 -11.46 3.44
C GLU A 235 14.20 -10.46 3.22
N ARG A 236 13.92 -9.32 2.56
CA ARG A 236 14.91 -8.30 2.19
C ARG A 236 14.61 -6.95 2.85
N ARG A 237 15.68 -6.20 3.14
CA ARG A 237 15.64 -4.80 3.59
C ARG A 237 16.26 -3.89 2.54
N ASP A 238 15.47 -3.53 1.53
CA ASP A 238 15.90 -2.69 0.42
C ASP A 238 14.88 -1.59 0.09
N LEU A 239 15.29 -0.67 -0.77
CA LEU A 239 14.47 0.46 -1.22
C LEU A 239 13.19 0.02 -1.94
N ALA A 240 13.24 -1.09 -2.70
CA ALA A 240 12.08 -1.57 -3.45
C ALA A 240 10.99 -2.06 -2.50
N VAL A 241 11.37 -2.78 -1.45
CA VAL A 241 10.49 -3.24 -0.38
C VAL A 241 9.92 -2.05 0.40
N ALA A 242 10.75 -1.11 0.84
CA ALA A 242 10.30 0.09 1.55
C ALA A 242 9.30 0.91 0.73
N ARG A 243 9.60 1.14 -0.57
CA ARG A 243 8.69 1.84 -1.49
C ARG A 243 7.38 1.09 -1.69
N ARG A 244 7.42 -0.26 -1.78
CA ARG A 244 6.22 -1.09 -1.88
C ARG A 244 5.36 -0.95 -0.62
N PHE A 245 5.98 -0.96 0.56
CA PHE A 245 5.29 -0.76 1.83
C PHE A 245 4.57 0.59 1.89
N PHE A 246 5.29 1.69 1.68
CA PHE A 246 4.69 3.04 1.74
C PHE A 246 3.55 3.21 0.74
N ARG A 247 3.73 2.70 -0.48
CA ARG A 247 2.68 2.72 -1.49
C ARG A 247 1.40 2.02 -1.03
N ARG A 248 1.53 0.84 -0.42
CA ARG A 248 0.38 0.08 0.09
C ARG A 248 -0.28 0.79 1.27
N ALA A 249 0.52 1.27 2.22
CA ALA A 249 0.04 2.00 3.38
C ALA A 249 -0.71 3.29 2.98
N ILE A 250 -0.17 4.07 2.05
CA ILE A 250 -0.81 5.29 1.53
C ILE A 250 -2.09 4.98 0.75
N SER A 251 -2.11 3.89 -0.01
CA SER A 251 -3.31 3.49 -0.74
C SER A 251 -4.47 3.11 0.19
N GLY A 252 -4.16 2.53 1.36
CA GLY A 252 -5.18 2.11 2.33
C GLY A 252 -5.60 3.21 3.31
N ASN A 253 -4.71 4.14 3.65
CA ASN A 253 -4.91 5.08 4.75
C ASN A 253 -4.88 6.57 4.32
N GLY A 254 -4.62 6.85 3.04
CA GLY A 254 -4.44 8.21 2.53
C GLY A 254 -2.99 8.70 2.67
N VAL A 255 -2.74 9.92 2.17
CA VAL A 255 -1.41 10.54 2.21
C VAL A 255 -1.21 11.21 3.57
N PRO A 256 -0.19 10.83 4.36
CA PRO A 256 0.09 11.47 5.64
C PRO A 256 0.64 12.88 5.45
N GLU A 257 0.51 13.70 6.49
CA GLU A 257 1.19 14.99 6.59
C GLU A 257 2.65 14.79 7.00
N ARG A 258 2.92 13.83 7.90
CA ARG A 258 4.24 13.55 8.44
C ARG A 258 4.48 12.07 8.62
N VAL A 259 5.70 11.61 8.35
CA VAL A 259 6.17 10.27 8.70
C VAL A 259 7.46 10.38 9.49
N VAL A 260 7.45 9.80 10.69
CA VAL A 260 8.63 9.58 11.52
C VAL A 260 9.21 8.22 11.18
N ILE A 261 10.50 8.18 10.86
CA ILE A 261 11.26 6.95 10.62
C ILE A 261 12.49 6.93 11.52
N ASP A 262 13.01 5.73 11.82
CA ASP A 262 14.38 5.63 12.34
C ASP A 262 15.41 6.03 11.25
N LYS A 263 16.70 6.12 11.61
CA LYS A 263 17.82 6.48 10.71
C LYS A 263 18.08 5.45 9.57
N SER A 264 17.07 4.70 9.14
CA SER A 264 17.12 3.76 8.01
C SER A 264 17.19 4.51 6.67
N GLY A 265 18.32 4.35 5.96
CA GLY A 265 18.51 4.94 4.63
C GLY A 265 17.51 4.45 3.59
N ALA A 266 17.08 3.19 3.66
CA ALA A 266 16.09 2.63 2.74
C ALA A 266 14.70 3.28 2.90
N ASN A 267 14.30 3.60 4.14
CA ASN A 267 13.02 4.23 4.43
C ASN A 267 13.00 5.68 4.01
N LEU A 268 14.09 6.40 4.28
CA LEU A 268 14.26 7.77 3.82
C LEU A 268 14.19 7.85 2.30
N ALA A 269 14.97 7.02 1.59
CA ALA A 269 14.93 6.96 0.14
C ALA A 269 13.55 6.53 -0.40
N GLY A 270 12.86 5.62 0.29
CA GLY A 270 11.49 5.21 -0.03
C GLY A 270 10.51 6.38 0.03
N LEU A 271 10.53 7.16 1.12
CA LEU A 271 9.70 8.35 1.30
C LEU A 271 10.06 9.47 0.32
N GLN A 272 11.33 9.67 0.01
CA GLN A 272 11.77 10.62 -1.01
C GLN A 272 11.21 10.25 -2.39
N ALA A 273 11.26 8.98 -2.77
CA ALA A 273 10.67 8.49 -4.02
C ALA A 273 9.14 8.68 -4.04
N VAL A 274 8.45 8.48 -2.91
CA VAL A 274 7.01 8.78 -2.78
C VAL A 274 6.75 10.28 -2.92
N ASN A 275 7.51 11.13 -2.25
CA ASN A 275 7.38 12.59 -2.32
C ASN A 275 7.62 13.11 -3.74
N ALA A 276 8.58 12.54 -4.48
CA ALA A 276 8.75 12.87 -5.88
C ALA A 276 7.46 12.60 -6.66
N ILE A 277 6.87 11.41 -6.52
CA ILE A 277 5.62 11.04 -7.19
C ILE A 277 4.47 11.97 -6.77
N LEU A 278 4.34 12.32 -5.49
CA LEU A 278 3.29 13.22 -5.00
C LEU A 278 3.43 14.64 -5.58
N LYS A 279 4.65 15.15 -5.69
CA LYS A 279 4.95 16.42 -6.37
C LYS A 279 4.53 16.38 -7.84
N PHE A 280 4.83 15.29 -8.55
CA PHE A 280 4.50 15.14 -9.97
C PHE A 280 3.00 14.91 -10.25
N THR A 281 2.28 14.28 -9.32
CA THR A 281 0.85 13.97 -9.47
C THR A 281 -0.08 15.11 -9.04
N GLY A 282 0.47 16.28 -8.67
CA GLY A 282 -0.30 17.52 -8.51
C GLY A 282 -1.12 17.63 -7.23
N SER A 283 -0.86 16.80 -6.20
CA SER A 283 -1.55 16.93 -4.91
C SER A 283 -1.05 18.12 -4.08
N GLY A 284 0.07 18.76 -4.45
CA GLY A 284 0.70 19.87 -3.71
C GLY A 284 1.26 19.50 -2.32
N ARG A 285 0.85 18.35 -1.79
CA ARG A 285 1.23 17.82 -0.48
C ARG A 285 2.53 17.02 -0.58
N THR A 286 3.52 17.46 0.18
CA THR A 286 4.73 16.68 0.49
C THR A 286 4.61 16.13 1.89
N ILE A 287 4.99 14.87 2.06
CA ILE A 287 5.11 14.24 3.36
C ILE A 287 6.35 14.81 4.05
N GLU A 288 6.17 15.40 5.23
CA GLU A 288 7.29 15.80 6.08
C GLU A 288 7.96 14.54 6.67
N VAL A 289 9.24 14.33 6.39
CA VAL A 289 10.00 13.19 6.92
C VAL A 289 10.81 13.64 8.12
N ARG A 290 10.65 12.95 9.26
CA ARG A 290 11.43 13.22 10.49
C ARG A 290 12.20 11.98 10.93
N GLN A 291 13.44 12.18 11.36
CA GLN A 291 14.30 11.15 11.96
C GLN A 291 14.53 11.49 13.43
N VAL A 292 13.53 11.22 14.28
CA VAL A 292 13.53 11.64 15.69
C VAL A 292 13.31 10.44 16.59
N LYS A 293 14.36 10.03 17.33
CA LYS A 293 14.38 8.79 18.13
C LYS A 293 13.26 8.73 19.17
N TYR A 294 13.02 9.78 19.94
CA TYR A 294 12.05 9.74 21.04
C TYR A 294 10.58 9.59 20.58
N LEU A 295 10.28 9.90 19.31
CA LEU A 295 8.93 9.70 18.75
C LEU A 295 8.67 8.23 18.39
N ASN A 296 9.69 7.37 18.40
CA ASN A 296 9.54 5.94 18.08
C ASN A 296 9.06 5.10 19.28
N ASN A 297 9.00 5.64 20.50
CA ASN A 297 8.57 4.90 21.70
C ASN A 297 7.23 4.16 21.51
N ILE A 298 6.25 4.81 20.85
CA ILE A 298 4.94 4.21 20.56
C ILE A 298 5.08 2.97 19.67
N LEU A 299 5.97 3.05 18.67
CA LEU A 299 6.18 1.98 17.73
C LEU A 299 7.04 0.86 18.36
N GLU A 300 8.02 1.18 19.21
CA GLU A 300 8.73 0.20 20.03
C GLU A 300 7.79 -0.56 20.97
N GLN A 301 6.82 0.13 21.58
CA GLN A 301 5.79 -0.51 22.40
C GLN A 301 4.90 -1.43 21.57
N ASP A 302 4.54 -1.01 20.36
CA ASP A 302 3.80 -1.83 19.40
C ASP A 302 4.58 -3.10 18.99
N HIS A 303 5.90 -2.99 18.76
CA HIS A 303 6.78 -4.13 18.51
C HIS A 303 6.75 -5.18 19.62
N ARG A 304 6.65 -4.75 20.89
CA ARG A 304 6.62 -5.68 22.04
C ARG A 304 5.41 -6.59 21.99
N PHE A 305 4.28 -6.15 21.45
CA PHE A 305 3.09 -6.99 21.33
C PHE A 305 3.36 -8.18 20.42
N VAL A 306 3.81 -7.94 19.19
CA VAL A 306 4.09 -9.04 18.25
C VAL A 306 5.20 -9.93 18.76
N LYS A 307 6.28 -9.36 19.30
CA LYS A 307 7.37 -10.16 19.88
C LYS A 307 6.92 -11.05 21.04
N ARG A 308 5.95 -10.60 21.86
CA ARG A 308 5.38 -11.40 22.94
C ARG A 308 4.64 -12.63 22.41
N ILE A 309 3.90 -12.48 21.31
CA ILE A 309 3.15 -13.58 20.71
C ILE A 309 4.09 -14.51 19.92
N THR A 310 5.01 -13.96 19.13
CA THR A 310 5.89 -14.74 18.26
C THR A 310 7.11 -15.32 18.97
N GLY A 311 7.49 -14.80 20.13
CA GLY A 311 8.67 -15.24 20.89
C GLY A 311 8.63 -16.73 21.25
N PRO A 312 7.56 -17.21 21.91
CA PRO A 312 7.41 -18.63 22.25
C PRO A 312 7.28 -19.57 21.05
N MET A 313 6.99 -19.04 19.85
CA MET A 313 6.89 -19.85 18.63
C MET A 313 8.24 -20.37 18.12
N MET A 314 9.37 -19.94 18.70
CA MET A 314 10.73 -20.37 18.33
C MET A 314 11.08 -20.15 16.85
N GLY A 315 10.40 -19.19 16.21
CA GLY A 315 10.53 -18.85 14.79
C GLY A 315 9.71 -19.75 13.86
N PHE A 316 9.27 -19.17 12.75
CA PHE A 316 8.42 -19.86 11.78
C PHE A 316 9.20 -20.83 10.90
N LYS A 317 8.60 -21.95 10.51
CA LYS A 317 9.20 -22.94 9.59
C LYS A 317 8.95 -22.65 8.11
N ALA A 318 8.03 -21.74 7.78
CA ALA A 318 7.74 -21.36 6.40
C ALA A 318 7.31 -19.89 6.31
N PHE A 319 7.70 -19.21 5.22
CA PHE A 319 7.40 -17.79 5.00
C PHE A 319 5.90 -17.53 4.87
N HIS A 320 5.18 -18.32 4.06
CA HIS A 320 3.73 -18.17 3.91
C HIS A 320 2.98 -18.35 5.25
N SER A 321 3.44 -19.28 6.09
CA SER A 321 2.84 -19.54 7.40
C SER A 321 3.12 -18.40 8.38
N ALA A 322 4.33 -17.83 8.34
CA ALA A 322 4.70 -16.63 9.08
C ALA A 322 3.82 -15.43 8.68
N GLU A 323 3.69 -15.19 7.38
CA GLU A 323 2.89 -14.09 6.84
C GLU A 323 1.42 -14.22 7.24
N ALA A 324 0.82 -15.40 7.09
CA ALA A 324 -0.56 -15.68 7.48
C ALA A 324 -0.79 -15.49 8.99
N THR A 325 0.12 -16.02 9.82
CA THR A 325 0.01 -15.92 11.28
C THR A 325 0.17 -14.47 11.74
N ILE A 326 1.18 -13.75 11.25
CA ILE A 326 1.40 -12.34 11.60
C ILE A 326 0.18 -11.50 11.19
N ALA A 327 -0.41 -11.75 10.01
CA ALA A 327 -1.61 -11.04 9.60
C ALA A 327 -2.77 -11.21 10.61
N GLY A 328 -2.96 -12.41 11.13
CA GLY A 328 -3.94 -12.68 12.17
C GLY A 328 -3.60 -12.02 13.51
N ILE A 329 -2.33 -12.03 13.93
CA ILE A 329 -1.87 -11.37 15.16
C ILE A 329 -2.16 -9.88 15.08
N GLU A 330 -1.90 -9.24 13.94
CA GLU A 330 -2.22 -7.83 13.70
C GLU A 330 -3.72 -7.57 13.74
N ALA A 331 -4.54 -8.44 13.16
CA ALA A 331 -5.99 -8.33 13.24
C ALA A 331 -6.50 -8.38 14.69
N ALA A 332 -6.01 -9.34 15.48
CA ALA A 332 -6.32 -9.43 16.90
C ALA A 332 -5.81 -8.20 17.68
N HIS A 333 -4.68 -7.63 17.27
CA HIS A 333 -4.13 -6.43 17.88
C HIS A 333 -4.96 -5.19 17.58
N MET A 334 -5.43 -5.01 16.34
CA MET A 334 -6.34 -3.93 15.94
C MET A 334 -7.63 -3.98 16.76
N ILE A 335 -8.19 -5.17 17.02
CA ILE A 335 -9.35 -5.34 17.90
C ILE A 335 -9.00 -4.92 19.33
N ARG A 336 -7.85 -5.37 19.87
CA ARG A 336 -7.40 -5.00 21.22
C ARG A 336 -7.23 -3.48 21.39
N LYS A 337 -6.82 -2.77 20.34
CA LYS A 337 -6.68 -1.31 20.33
C LYS A 337 -8.00 -0.54 20.19
N GLY A 338 -9.12 -1.24 20.01
CA GLY A 338 -10.41 -0.62 19.70
C GLY A 338 -10.49 -0.03 18.29
N GLN A 339 -9.56 -0.40 17.40
CA GLN A 339 -9.52 0.15 16.03
C GLN A 339 -10.64 -0.40 15.14
N ILE A 340 -11.19 -1.56 15.49
CA ILE A 340 -12.38 -2.12 14.86
C ILE A 340 -13.58 -1.75 15.74
N PRO A 341 -14.64 -1.12 15.20
CA PRO A 341 -15.85 -0.82 15.97
C PRO A 341 -16.46 -2.11 16.55
N ALA A 342 -16.55 -2.16 17.88
CA ALA A 342 -17.01 -3.34 18.60
C ALA A 342 -18.55 -3.39 18.75
N ASN A 343 -19.24 -2.24 18.69
CA ASN A 343 -20.70 -2.13 18.85
C ASN A 343 -21.26 -2.90 20.07
N GLY A 344 -20.55 -2.86 21.20
CA GLY A 344 -20.91 -3.58 22.43
C GLY A 344 -20.44 -5.04 22.50
N ALA A 345 -19.87 -5.57 21.42
CA ALA A 345 -19.34 -6.93 21.37
C ALA A 345 -17.97 -7.05 22.05
N ASN A 346 -17.65 -8.23 22.59
CA ASN A 346 -16.32 -8.51 23.12
C ASN A 346 -15.29 -8.74 21.99
N ALA A 347 -14.02 -8.92 22.36
CA ALA A 347 -12.94 -9.07 21.38
C ALA A 347 -13.10 -10.30 20.47
N PHE A 348 -13.59 -11.42 21.02
CA PHE A 348 -13.84 -12.63 20.23
C PHE A 348 -15.02 -12.44 19.29
N GLU A 349 -16.12 -11.85 19.75
CA GLU A 349 -17.29 -11.56 18.92
C GLU A 349 -16.95 -10.62 17.77
N THR A 350 -16.16 -9.57 18.06
CA THR A 350 -15.65 -8.65 17.03
C THR A 350 -14.81 -9.40 15.99
N PHE A 351 -13.93 -10.31 16.43
CA PHE A 351 -13.14 -11.15 15.53
C PHE A 351 -14.00 -12.10 14.70
N ALA A 352 -14.99 -12.74 15.33
CA ALA A 352 -15.91 -13.65 14.65
C ALA A 352 -16.79 -12.93 13.61
N ALA A 353 -17.20 -11.68 13.89
CA ALA A 353 -17.94 -10.83 12.97
C ALA A 353 -17.10 -10.39 11.74
N LEU A 354 -15.76 -10.37 11.86
CA LEU A 354 -14.88 -10.21 10.71
C LEU A 354 -14.82 -11.46 9.82
N ALA A 355 -15.21 -12.61 10.35
CA ALA A 355 -15.33 -13.86 9.61
C ALA A 355 -16.77 -14.18 9.16
N ALA A 356 -17.71 -13.28 9.43
CA ALA A 356 -19.11 -13.38 8.99
C ALA A 356 -19.26 -13.29 7.47
#